data_AF-A0A0G1R503-F1
#
_entry.id   AF-A0A0G1R503-F1
#
_cell.length_a   1.000
_cell.length_b   1.000
_cell.length_c   1.000
_cell.angle_alpha   90.00
_cell.angle_beta   90.00
_cell.angle_gamma   90.00
#
_symmetry.space_group_name_H-M   'P 1'
#
loop_
_entity.id
_entity.type
_entity.pdbx_description
1 polymer ?
#
loop_
_entity_poly.entity_id
_entity_poly.type
_entity_poly.pdbx_seq_one_letter_code
_entity_poly.pdbx_strand_id
1 'polypeptide(L)'
;PSEGMLMLQNQMNELARKLDRGLGQSTEVIQKQFGESAKIIREVTERLTKLDETNRQVVNFAEQLRKLQDVLQNPKQRGILGEYYLETVLKNVLPPGSFQMQYGFKDGNIVDAVVFVDKRIIPIDSKFSLENYNRILETHNVEEKKKYEKTT
;
A
#
# COMPACT_ATOMS: atom_id res chain seq x y z
N PRO A 1 -37.86 64.70 40.27
CA PRO A 1 -38.41 63.37 39.93
C PRO A 1 -38.01 62.83 38.53
N SER A 2 -37.67 63.70 37.57
CA SER A 2 -37.41 63.35 36.16
C SER A 2 -35.99 62.80 35.87
N GLU A 3 -34.95 63.26 36.56
CA GLU A 3 -33.56 62.87 36.29
C GLU A 3 -33.26 61.39 36.56
N GLY A 4 -33.74 60.84 37.68
CA GLY A 4 -33.54 59.42 38.00
C GLY A 4 -34.22 58.48 37.00
N MET A 5 -35.35 58.91 36.43
CA MET A 5 -36.08 58.15 35.42
C MET A 5 -35.36 58.17 34.06
N LEU A 6 -34.73 59.29 33.70
CA LEU A 6 -33.84 59.42 32.53
C LEU A 6 -32.58 58.55 32.65
N MET A 7 -31.97 58.51 33.84
CA MET A 7 -30.81 57.66 34.10
C MET A 7 -31.14 56.17 33.96
N LEU A 8 -32.27 55.73 34.52
CA LEU A 8 -32.75 54.36 34.38
C LEU A 8 -33.07 53.99 32.94
N GLN A 9 -33.68 54.89 32.17
CA GLN A 9 -33.97 54.68 30.75
C GLN A 9 -32.68 54.52 29.93
N ASN A 10 -31.65 55.31 30.22
CA ASN A 10 -30.35 55.18 29.55
C ASN A 10 -29.65 53.86 29.90
N GLN A 11 -29.66 53.44 31.18
CA GLN A 11 -29.10 52.15 31.59
C GLN A 11 -29.83 50.97 30.95
N MET A 12 -31.16 51.02 30.84
CA MET A 12 -31.96 50.01 30.15
C MET A 12 -31.62 49.91 28.66
N ASN A 13 -31.47 51.05 27.99
CA ASN A 13 -31.07 51.09 26.58
C ASN A 13 -29.64 50.58 26.35
N GLU A 14 -28.73 50.81 27.30
CA GLU A 14 -27.37 50.30 27.22
C GLU A 14 -27.31 48.78 27.45
N LEU A 15 -28.13 48.28 28.39
CA LEU A 15 -28.28 46.86 28.66
C LEU A 15 -28.89 46.12 27.46
N ALA A 16 -29.95 46.68 26.84
CA ALA A 16 -30.54 46.14 25.63
C ALA A 16 -29.51 46.02 24.49
N ARG A 17 -28.70 47.06 24.27
CA ARG A 17 -27.62 47.02 23.26
C ARG A 17 -26.49 46.04 23.58
N LYS A 18 -26.22 45.77 24.86
CA LYS A 18 -25.22 44.76 25.26
C LYS A 18 -25.77 43.35 25.07
N LEU A 19 -27.04 43.14 25.39
CA LEU A 19 -27.75 41.87 25.14
C LEU A 19 -27.83 41.56 23.65
N ASP A 20 -28.25 42.51 22.81
CA ASP A 20 -28.31 42.30 21.35
C ASP A 20 -26.94 41.93 20.77
N ARG A 21 -25.87 42.60 21.20
CA ARG A 21 -24.51 42.27 20.79
C ARG A 21 -24.07 40.89 21.26
N GLY A 22 -24.37 40.54 22.51
CA GLY A 22 -24.06 39.21 23.07
C GLY A 22 -24.81 38.09 22.34
N LEU A 23 -26.08 38.31 22.01
CA LEU A 23 -26.90 37.36 21.25
C LEU A 23 -26.42 37.20 19.80
N GLY A 24 -26.05 38.30 19.14
CA GLY A 24 -25.47 38.27 17.80
C GLY A 24 -24.16 37.49 17.76
N GLN A 25 -23.23 37.79 18.68
CA GLN A 25 -21.96 37.09 18.80
C GLN A 25 -22.14 35.60 19.15
N SER A 26 -23.08 35.28 20.04
CA SER A 26 -23.41 33.89 20.39
C SER A 26 -23.93 33.11 19.17
N THR A 27 -24.81 33.73 18.38
CA THR A 27 -25.36 33.13 17.16
C THR A 27 -24.26 32.85 16.14
N GLU A 28 -23.32 33.78 15.97
CA GLU A 28 -22.18 33.63 15.05
C GLU A 28 -21.23 32.50 15.49
N VAL A 29 -20.93 32.41 16.78
CA VAL A 29 -20.12 31.32 17.36
C VAL A 29 -20.80 29.97 17.18
N ILE A 30 -22.12 29.90 17.41
CA ILE A 30 -22.89 28.66 17.23
C ILE A 30 -22.89 28.24 15.76
N GLN A 31 -23.12 29.15 14.82
CA GLN A 31 -23.06 28.85 13.39
C GLN A 31 -21.69 28.33 12.96
N LYS A 32 -20.62 28.98 13.44
CA LYS A 32 -19.24 28.56 13.15
C LYS A 32 -18.95 27.16 13.71
N GLN A 33 -19.35 26.90 14.95
CA GLN A 33 -19.19 25.59 15.59
C GLN A 33 -19.98 24.49 14.86
N PHE A 34 -21.17 24.81 14.36
CA PHE A 34 -21.99 23.89 13.58
C PHE A 34 -21.33 23.56 12.24
N GLY A 35 -20.76 24.56 11.56
CA GLY A 35 -20.01 24.38 10.32
C GLY A 35 -18.78 23.48 10.49
N GLU A 36 -17.98 23.71 11.53
CA GLU A 36 -16.84 22.85 11.86
C GLU A 36 -17.27 21.43 12.21
N SER A 37 -18.35 21.27 13.00
CA SER A 37 -18.88 19.94 13.34
C SER A 37 -19.37 19.17 12.11
N ALA A 38 -20.08 19.83 11.19
CA ALA A 38 -20.52 19.24 9.93
C ALA A 38 -19.33 18.82 9.05
N LYS A 39 -18.27 19.63 9.03
CA LYS A 39 -17.03 19.32 8.31
C LYS A 39 -16.34 18.08 8.89
N ILE A 40 -16.21 18.00 10.22
CA ILE A 40 -15.63 16.83 10.90
C ILE A 40 -16.46 15.57 10.62
N ILE A 41 -17.79 15.63 10.71
CA ILE A 41 -18.67 14.49 10.41
C ILE A 41 -18.48 14.02 8.97
N ARG A 42 -18.40 14.95 8.01
CA ARG A 42 -18.15 14.64 6.60
C ARG A 42 -16.79 13.97 6.40
N GLU A 43 -15.74 14.48 7.04
CA GLU A 43 -14.39 13.93 6.94
C GLU A 43 -14.28 12.53 7.58
N VAL A 44 -14.94 12.31 8.73
CA VAL A 44 -15.04 10.99 9.37
C VAL A 44 -15.81 10.01 8.47
N THR A 45 -16.91 10.46 7.86
CA THR A 45 -17.70 9.63 6.94
C THR A 45 -16.87 9.23 5.72
N GLU A 46 -16.17 10.18 5.09
CA GLU A 46 -15.24 9.89 3.97
C GLU A 46 -14.14 8.90 4.36
N ARG A 47 -13.53 9.05 5.55
CA ARG A 47 -12.51 8.12 6.04
C ARG A 47 -13.09 6.73 6.30
N LEU A 48 -14.30 6.62 6.84
CA LEU A 48 -14.99 5.34 7.03
C LEU A 48 -15.32 4.67 5.69
N THR A 49 -15.77 5.42 4.68
CA THR A 49 -16.00 4.88 3.33
C THR A 49 -14.70 4.36 2.69
N LYS A 50 -13.58 5.06 2.88
CA LYS A 50 -12.25 4.56 2.44
C LYS A 50 -11.78 3.32 3.22
N LEU A 51 -12.16 3.18 4.48
CA LEU A 51 -11.87 1.97 5.26
C LEU A 51 -12.65 0.74 4.72
N ASP A 52 -13.88 0.93 4.24
CA ASP A 52 -14.64 -0.13 3.56
C ASP A 52 -13.97 -0.59 2.25
N GLU A 53 -13.40 0.35 1.47
CA GLU A 53 -12.58 0.01 0.29
C GLU A 53 -11.32 -0.79 0.66
N THR A 54 -10.68 -0.44 1.78
CA THR A 54 -9.48 -1.14 2.27
C THR A 54 -9.82 -2.57 2.70
N ASN A 55 -10.96 -2.79 3.36
CA ASN A 55 -11.44 -4.14 3.72
C ASN A 55 -11.70 -5.01 2.48
N ARG A 56 -12.23 -4.43 1.39
CA ARG A 56 -12.35 -5.13 0.10
C ARG A 56 -11.01 -5.50 -0.52
N GLN A 57 -9.99 -4.65 -0.41
CA GLN A 57 -8.65 -4.95 -0.93
C GLN A 57 -7.98 -6.11 -0.19
N VAL A 58 -8.20 -6.25 1.11
CA VAL A 58 -7.66 -7.38 1.90
C VAL A 58 -8.27 -8.72 1.47
N VAL A 59 -9.57 -8.76 1.16
CA VAL A 59 -10.22 -9.98 0.63
C VAL A 59 -9.64 -10.39 -0.73
N ASN A 60 -9.41 -9.41 -1.62
CA ASN A 60 -8.77 -9.66 -2.91
C ASN A 60 -7.31 -10.14 -2.77
N PHE A 61 -6.59 -9.71 -1.74
CA PHE A 61 -5.22 -10.16 -1.49
C PHE A 61 -5.16 -11.64 -1.04
N ALA A 62 -6.09 -12.07 -0.18
CA ALA A 62 -6.19 -13.47 0.23
C ALA A 62 -6.55 -14.40 -0.93
N GLU A 63 -7.44 -13.97 -1.84
CA GLU A 63 -7.75 -14.71 -3.07
C GLU A 63 -6.56 -14.75 -4.06
N GLN A 64 -5.82 -13.65 -4.21
CA GLN A 64 -4.60 -13.62 -5.02
C GLN A 64 -3.53 -14.56 -4.49
N LEU A 65 -3.38 -14.67 -3.16
CA LEU A 65 -2.47 -15.63 -2.54
C LEU A 65 -2.90 -17.09 -2.78
N ARG A 66 -4.20 -17.41 -2.67
CA ARG A 66 -4.72 -18.75 -3.05
C ARG A 66 -4.49 -19.06 -4.52
N LYS A 67 -4.71 -18.08 -5.40
CA LYS A 67 -4.47 -18.23 -6.84
C LYS A 67 -2.98 -18.45 -7.14
N LEU A 68 -2.08 -17.78 -6.43
CA LEU A 68 -0.64 -18.00 -6.54
C LEU A 68 -0.26 -19.42 -6.09
N GLN A 69 -0.86 -19.90 -4.99
CA GLN A 69 -0.68 -21.27 -4.49
C GLN A 69 -1.14 -22.33 -5.51
N ASP A 70 -2.27 -22.12 -6.17
CA ASP A 70 -2.80 -23.03 -7.20
C ASP A 70 -1.94 -23.03 -8.48
N VAL A 71 -1.41 -21.87 -8.90
CA VAL A 71 -0.51 -21.77 -10.07
C VAL A 71 0.86 -22.42 -9.80
N LEU A 72 1.33 -22.44 -8.54
CA LEU A 72 2.57 -23.10 -8.15
C LEU A 72 2.48 -24.64 -8.13
N GLN A 73 1.28 -25.23 -8.18
CA GLN A 73 1.10 -26.69 -8.20
C GLN A 73 1.37 -27.32 -9.58
N ASN A 74 1.23 -26.57 -10.68
CA ASN A 74 1.39 -27.11 -12.03
C ASN A 74 2.83 -26.97 -12.56
N PRO A 75 3.54 -28.07 -12.90
CA PRO A 75 4.93 -28.03 -13.35
C PRO A 75 5.20 -27.12 -14.57
N LYS A 76 4.26 -27.01 -15.52
CA LYS A 76 4.40 -26.10 -16.68
C LYS A 76 4.26 -24.64 -16.28
N GLN A 77 3.29 -24.32 -15.43
CA GLN A 77 3.05 -22.94 -14.98
C GLN A 77 4.17 -22.46 -14.03
N ARG A 78 4.77 -23.38 -13.26
CA ARG A 78 5.94 -23.11 -12.43
C ARG A 78 7.16 -22.66 -13.25
N GLY A 79 7.43 -23.30 -14.39
CA GLY A 79 8.49 -22.88 -15.30
C GLY A 79 8.24 -21.46 -15.83
N ILE A 80 7.03 -21.19 -16.30
CA ILE A 80 6.63 -19.87 -16.84
C ILE A 80 6.74 -18.75 -15.79
N LEU A 81 6.36 -19.02 -14.52
CA LEU A 81 6.51 -18.03 -13.44
C LEU A 81 7.98 -17.77 -13.09
N GLY A 82 8.82 -18.81 -13.09
CA GLY A 82 10.26 -18.68 -12.88
C GLY A 82 10.91 -17.81 -13.95
N GLU A 83 10.60 -18.07 -15.22
CA GLU A 83 11.07 -17.28 -16.37
C GLU A 83 10.58 -15.83 -16.31
N TYR A 84 9.30 -15.59 -15.99
CA TYR A 84 8.73 -14.25 -15.85
C TYR A 84 9.35 -13.45 -14.70
N TYR A 85 9.58 -14.09 -13.56
CA TYR A 85 10.22 -13.44 -12.42
C TYR A 85 11.69 -13.13 -12.72
N LEU A 86 12.42 -14.08 -13.33
CA LEU A 86 13.78 -13.86 -13.79
C LEU A 86 13.83 -12.65 -14.75
N GLU A 87 12.95 -12.61 -15.75
CA GLU A 87 12.88 -11.51 -16.70
C GLU A 87 12.63 -10.17 -16.00
N THR A 88 11.69 -10.14 -15.05
CA THR A 88 11.35 -8.93 -14.30
C THR A 88 12.51 -8.44 -13.44
N VAL A 89 13.22 -9.34 -12.75
CA VAL A 89 14.39 -9.00 -11.95
C VAL A 89 15.51 -8.48 -12.83
N LEU A 90 15.82 -9.15 -13.95
CA LEU A 90 16.86 -8.71 -14.88
C LEU A 90 16.52 -7.33 -15.48
N LYS A 91 15.27 -7.07 -15.86
CA LYS A 91 14.81 -5.76 -16.35
C LYS A 91 14.96 -4.64 -15.31
N ASN A 92 14.74 -4.93 -14.04
CA ASN A 92 14.79 -3.92 -12.97
C ASN A 92 16.21 -3.63 -12.48
N VAL A 93 17.09 -4.63 -12.50
CA VAL A 93 18.45 -4.53 -11.94
C VAL A 93 19.47 -4.13 -13.00
N LEU A 94 19.28 -4.58 -14.25
CA LEU A 94 20.26 -4.41 -15.31
C LEU A 94 19.81 -3.41 -16.38
N PRO A 95 20.73 -2.66 -17.00
CA PRO A 95 20.40 -1.73 -18.07
C PRO A 95 19.88 -2.47 -19.32
N PRO A 96 19.01 -1.83 -20.13
CA PRO A 96 18.49 -2.43 -21.36
C PRO A 96 19.62 -2.88 -22.29
N GLY A 97 19.54 -4.12 -22.80
CA GLY A 97 20.54 -4.69 -23.72
C GLY A 97 21.75 -5.37 -23.06
N SER A 98 21.85 -5.34 -21.72
CA SER A 98 22.89 -6.08 -20.99
C SER A 98 22.51 -7.52 -20.63
N PHE A 99 21.32 -7.99 -21.03
CA PHE A 99 20.89 -9.37 -20.85
C PHE A 99 19.99 -9.82 -22.02
N GLN A 100 19.84 -11.13 -22.20
CA GLN A 100 18.95 -11.73 -23.19
C GLN A 100 18.31 -12.99 -22.62
N MET A 101 17.00 -13.15 -22.82
CA MET A 101 16.25 -14.36 -22.44
C MET A 101 16.38 -15.45 -23.51
N GLN A 102 16.27 -16.72 -23.11
CA GLN A 102 16.28 -17.90 -23.98
C GLN A 102 17.45 -17.89 -24.97
N TYR A 103 18.67 -17.75 -24.43
CA TYR A 103 19.87 -17.64 -25.25
C TYR A 103 20.37 -19.01 -25.69
N GLY A 104 20.41 -19.23 -27.00
CA GLY A 104 21.02 -20.40 -27.62
C GLY A 104 22.52 -20.21 -27.83
N PHE A 105 23.32 -21.04 -27.19
CA PHE A 105 24.74 -21.16 -27.46
C PHE A 105 25.00 -21.90 -28.78
N LYS A 106 26.19 -21.68 -29.36
CA LYS A 106 26.60 -22.29 -30.64
C LYS A 106 26.71 -23.82 -30.60
N ASP A 107 26.77 -24.39 -29.40
CA ASP A 107 26.79 -25.82 -29.13
C ASP A 107 25.39 -26.45 -29.09
N GLY A 108 24.33 -25.65 -29.24
CA GLY A 108 22.94 -26.09 -29.21
C GLY A 108 22.28 -26.05 -27.82
N ASN A 109 23.01 -25.64 -26.78
CA ASN A 109 22.45 -25.48 -25.44
C ASN A 109 21.65 -24.18 -25.34
N ILE A 110 20.41 -24.26 -24.86
CA ILE A 110 19.54 -23.10 -24.59
C ILE A 110 19.45 -22.92 -23.09
N VAL A 111 19.78 -21.72 -22.62
CA VAL A 111 19.65 -21.34 -21.20
C VAL A 111 18.53 -20.31 -21.01
N ASP A 112 17.94 -20.26 -19.83
CA ASP A 112 16.79 -19.38 -19.53
C ASP A 112 17.12 -17.90 -19.75
N ALA A 113 18.33 -17.45 -19.37
CA ALA A 113 18.83 -16.13 -19.72
C ALA A 113 20.36 -16.08 -19.77
N VAL A 114 20.89 -15.02 -20.39
CA VAL A 114 22.31 -14.64 -20.29
C VAL A 114 22.44 -13.19 -19.91
N VAL A 115 23.51 -12.88 -19.17
CA VAL A 115 23.93 -11.51 -18.88
C VAL A 115 25.25 -11.24 -19.58
N PHE A 116 25.32 -10.12 -20.29
CA PHE A 116 26.51 -9.62 -20.97
C PHE A 116 27.27 -8.68 -20.04
N VAL A 117 28.47 -9.10 -19.63
CA VAL A 117 29.39 -8.29 -18.81
C VAL A 117 30.69 -8.12 -19.58
N ASP A 118 30.93 -6.91 -20.09
CA ASP A 118 32.04 -6.57 -20.98
C ASP A 118 32.14 -7.50 -22.20
N LYS A 119 33.10 -8.44 -22.17
CA LYS A 119 33.36 -9.44 -23.22
C LYS A 119 32.93 -10.85 -22.83
N ARG A 120 32.23 -11.01 -21.70
CA ARG A 120 31.83 -12.30 -21.13
C ARG A 120 30.32 -12.44 -21.15
N ILE A 121 29.87 -13.67 -21.38
CA ILE A 121 28.47 -14.09 -21.35
C ILE A 121 28.31 -14.98 -20.12
N ILE A 122 27.41 -14.61 -19.21
CA ILE A 122 27.11 -15.36 -17.99
C ILE A 122 25.74 -16.04 -18.18
N PRO A 123 25.68 -17.38 -18.35
CA PRO A 123 24.42 -18.10 -18.45
C PRO A 123 23.72 -18.20 -17.09
N ILE A 124 22.39 -18.11 -17.12
CA ILE A 124 21.49 -18.27 -15.98
C ILE A 124 20.48 -19.37 -16.34
N ASP A 125 20.46 -20.45 -15.55
CA ASP A 125 19.44 -21.50 -15.57
C ASP A 125 18.56 -21.26 -14.33
N SER A 126 17.38 -20.68 -14.54
CA SER A 126 16.39 -20.43 -13.49
C SER A 126 15.56 -21.66 -13.18
N LYS A 127 16.21 -22.79 -12.95
CA LYS A 127 15.60 -23.88 -12.17
C LYS A 127 15.56 -23.47 -10.71
N PHE A 128 14.64 -22.57 -10.38
CA PHE A 128 14.33 -22.19 -9.02
C PHE A 128 13.78 -23.43 -8.29
N SER A 129 14.56 -24.04 -7.39
CA SER A 129 14.02 -24.96 -6.40
C SER A 129 13.30 -24.14 -5.31
N LEU A 130 12.17 -23.53 -5.67
CA LEU A 130 11.23 -22.94 -4.71
C LEU A 130 10.85 -23.96 -3.63
N GLU A 131 10.99 -25.26 -3.90
CA GLU A 131 10.83 -26.32 -2.92
C GLU A 131 11.83 -26.22 -1.75
N ASN A 132 13.10 -25.88 -2.00
CA ASN A 132 14.07 -25.66 -0.92
C ASN A 132 13.80 -24.35 -0.18
N TYR A 133 13.42 -23.29 -0.88
CA TYR A 133 13.08 -22.01 -0.26
C TYR A 133 11.82 -22.12 0.62
N ASN A 134 10.78 -22.78 0.14
CA ASN A 134 9.57 -23.05 0.90
C ASN A 134 9.84 -24.01 2.07
N ARG A 135 10.63 -25.08 1.86
CA ARG A 135 11.08 -25.96 2.95
C ARG A 135 11.86 -25.17 4.01
N ILE A 136 12.71 -24.23 3.62
CA ILE A 136 13.45 -23.36 4.55
C ILE A 136 12.52 -22.42 5.33
N LEU A 137 11.49 -21.87 4.70
CA LEU A 137 10.53 -20.97 5.34
C LEU A 137 9.54 -21.69 6.26
N GLU A 138 9.14 -22.92 5.91
CA GLU A 138 8.24 -23.75 6.73
C GLU A 138 8.99 -24.44 7.88
N THR A 139 10.31 -24.60 7.77
CA THR A 139 11.15 -25.23 8.80
C THR A 139 11.48 -24.26 9.92
N HIS A 140 11.01 -24.57 11.12
CA HIS A 140 11.27 -23.80 12.34
C HIS A 140 12.56 -24.22 13.07
N ASN A 141 13.29 -25.21 12.52
CA ASN A 141 14.51 -25.77 13.09
C ASN A 141 15.77 -25.33 12.33
N VAL A 142 16.71 -24.70 13.04
CA VAL A 142 17.92 -24.05 12.49
C VAL A 142 18.90 -25.07 11.87
N GLU A 143 18.93 -26.31 12.36
CA GLU A 143 19.84 -27.36 11.85
C GLU A 143 19.40 -27.92 10.49
N GLU A 144 18.10 -28.09 10.26
CA GLU A 144 17.56 -28.55 8.97
C GLU A 144 17.68 -27.49 7.89
N LYS A 145 17.53 -26.20 8.25
CA LYS A 145 17.75 -25.07 7.34
C LYS A 145 19.13 -25.08 6.68
N LYS A 146 20.19 -25.36 7.45
CA LYS A 146 21.57 -25.47 6.93
C LYS A 146 21.78 -26.65 5.97
N LYS A 147 20.95 -27.68 6.04
CA LYS A 147 21.04 -28.88 5.20
C LYS A 147 20.45 -28.62 3.81
N TYR A 148 19.35 -27.86 3.75
CA TYR A 148 18.73 -27.44 2.49
C TYR A 148 19.55 -26.37 1.76
N GLU A 149 20.23 -25.47 2.49
CA GLU A 149 21.17 -24.49 1.91
C GLU A 149 22.35 -25.14 1.14
N LYS A 150 22.80 -26.33 1.56
CA LYS A 150 23.95 -27.04 0.96
C LYS A 150 23.60 -27.91 -0.26
N THR A 151 22.32 -28.07 -0.59
CA THR A 151 21.87 -28.93 -1.69
C THR A 151 21.50 -28.11 -2.94
N THR A 152 22.02 -26.89 -3.03
CA THR A 152 21.99 -26.04 -4.25
C THR A 152 23.25 -26.32 -5.06
#